data_AF-A0A7C9CYQ7-F1
#
_entry.id   AF-A0A7C9CYQ7-F1
#
_cell.length_a   1.000
_cell.length_b   1.000
_cell.length_c   1.000
_cell.angle_alpha   90.00
_cell.angle_beta   90.00
_cell.angle_gamma   90.00
#
_symmetry.space_group_name_H-M   'P 1'
#
loop_
_entity.id
_entity.type
_entity.pdbx_description
1 polymer ?
#
loop_
_entity_poly.entity_id
_entity_poly.type
_entity_poly.pdbx_seq_one_letter_code
_entity_poly.pdbx_strand_id
1 'polypeptide(L)'
;SKAHPAALVKEKYGISNWELFKACFSREWLLMKRNSFVYVFKTAQITIMSLITMTVFLRTTMHHKTVEDGQKYYGVLFFSLINVMFNGMAELAMTVLRLPIFYKQRDFLFYPAWAYALPVWVLRVPLSFVESAIWTILTYYTVGYAPAASRFFLQWLAFFCIHQMALGLFRFLGAAGRTMVVANNGGIF
;
A
#
# COMPACT_ATOMS: atom_id res chain seq x y z
N SER A 1 18.97 13.79 46.64
CA SER A 1 19.00 12.36 46.27
C SER A 1 20.30 12.08 45.54
N LYS A 2 21.23 11.30 46.11
CA LYS A 2 22.55 11.01 45.52
C LYS A 2 22.45 9.70 44.72
N ALA A 3 22.04 9.78 43.46
CA ALA A 3 22.05 8.62 42.56
C ALA A 3 23.49 8.30 42.12
N HIS A 4 23.82 7.00 42.03
CA HIS A 4 25.15 6.50 41.63
C HIS A 4 25.52 7.03 40.22
N PRO A 5 26.77 7.43 39.93
CA PRO A 5 27.17 7.98 38.62
C PRO A 5 26.92 7.02 37.43
N ALA A 6 26.79 5.73 37.71
CA ALA A 6 26.44 4.68 36.75
C ALA A 6 24.91 4.51 36.53
N ALA A 7 24.07 5.18 37.33
CA ALA A 7 22.61 5.16 37.20
C ALA A 7 22.10 6.15 36.14
N LEU A 8 22.97 7.03 35.63
CA LEU A 8 22.67 7.89 34.50
C LEU A 8 22.81 7.10 33.21
N VAL A 9 21.66 6.73 32.63
CA VAL A 9 21.57 6.15 31.30
C VAL A 9 22.18 7.14 30.29
N LYS A 10 23.31 6.77 29.69
CA LYS A 10 24.04 7.62 28.73
C LYS A 10 23.46 7.58 27.31
N GLU A 11 22.67 6.55 27.01
CA GLU A 11 22.12 6.29 25.68
C GLU A 11 20.61 6.52 25.68
N LYS A 12 20.09 7.23 24.67
CA LYS A 12 18.65 7.53 24.55
C LYS A 12 17.78 6.26 24.37
N TYR A 13 18.37 5.19 23.86
CA TYR A 13 17.72 3.90 23.61
C TYR A 13 18.54 2.77 24.24
N GLY A 14 17.88 1.70 24.70
CA GLY A 14 18.53 0.62 25.43
C GLY A 14 19.31 -0.40 24.58
N ILE A 15 19.20 -0.32 23.25
CA ILE A 15 19.82 -1.25 22.29
C ILE A 15 20.30 -0.49 21.04
N SER A 16 21.17 -1.11 20.24
CA SER A 16 21.69 -0.49 19.02
C SER A 16 20.57 -0.20 18.01
N ASN A 17 20.74 0.85 17.21
CA ASN A 17 19.77 1.25 16.18
C ASN A 17 19.42 0.12 15.19
N TRP A 18 20.38 -0.76 14.90
CA TRP A 18 20.20 -1.88 13.97
C TRP A 18 19.41 -3.04 14.59
N GLU A 19 19.69 -3.39 15.84
CA GLU A 19 18.92 -4.42 16.56
C GLU A 19 17.48 -3.98 16.79
N LEU A 20 17.30 -2.70 17.06
CA LEU A 20 15.99 -2.08 17.20
C LEU A 20 15.20 -2.13 15.90
N PHE A 21 15.84 -1.85 14.76
CA PHE A 21 15.23 -2.04 13.44
C PHE A 21 14.84 -3.50 13.19
N LYS A 22 15.72 -4.47 13.48
CA LYS A 22 15.42 -5.90 13.36
C LYS A 22 14.24 -6.34 14.24
N ALA A 23 14.17 -5.83 15.46
CA ALA A 23 13.08 -6.11 16.39
C ALA A 23 11.75 -5.57 15.86
N CYS A 24 11.73 -4.31 15.40
CA CYS A 24 10.55 -3.72 14.76
C CYS A 24 10.15 -4.48 13.48
N PHE A 25 11.12 -4.92 12.67
CA PHE A 25 10.87 -5.70 11.46
C PHE A 25 10.25 -7.06 11.76
N SER A 26 10.81 -7.81 12.71
CA SER A 26 10.27 -9.10 13.17
C SER A 26 8.85 -8.95 13.72
N ARG A 27 8.59 -7.88 14.48
CA ARG A 27 7.26 -7.56 15.00
C ARG A 27 6.26 -7.30 13.87
N GLU A 28 6.60 -6.45 12.91
CA GLU A 28 5.67 -6.16 11.81
C GLU A 28 5.44 -7.38 10.90
N TRP A 29 6.48 -8.19 10.67
CA TRP A 29 6.33 -9.47 9.98
C TRP A 29 5.37 -10.42 10.70
N LEU A 30 5.51 -10.55 12.02
CA LEU A 30 4.64 -11.38 12.85
C LEU A 30 3.19 -10.87 12.82
N LEU A 31 3.00 -9.55 12.93
CA LEU A 31 1.67 -8.92 12.84
C LEU A 31 1.04 -9.15 11.46
N MET A 32 1.82 -9.07 10.39
CA MET A 32 1.34 -9.39 9.04
C MET A 32 0.93 -10.84 8.91
N LYS A 33 1.72 -11.78 9.44
CA LYS A 33 1.39 -13.21 9.41
C LYS A 33 0.12 -13.53 10.20
N ARG A 34 -0.06 -12.92 11.37
CA ARG A 34 -1.25 -13.10 12.22
C ARG A 34 -2.50 -12.49 11.61
N ASN A 35 -2.37 -11.33 10.96
CA ASN A 35 -3.47 -10.69 10.22
C ASN A 35 -3.44 -11.03 8.73
N SER A 36 -2.92 -12.21 8.36
CA SER A 36 -2.84 -12.67 6.97
C SER A 36 -4.18 -12.64 6.25
N PHE A 37 -5.26 -12.91 6.97
CA PHE A 37 -6.65 -12.82 6.49
C PHE A 37 -6.96 -11.50 5.78
N VAL A 38 -6.53 -10.36 6.34
CA VAL A 38 -6.78 -9.04 5.75
C VAL A 38 -6.09 -8.93 4.38
N TYR A 39 -4.85 -9.40 4.27
CA TYR A 39 -4.10 -9.35 3.01
C TYR A 39 -4.68 -10.30 1.96
N VAL A 40 -5.05 -11.52 2.36
CA VAL A 40 -5.71 -12.48 1.47
C VAL A 40 -7.02 -11.92 0.94
N PHE A 41 -7.83 -11.31 1.81
CA PHE A 41 -9.10 -10.69 1.40
C PHE A 41 -8.88 -9.53 0.43
N LYS A 42 -7.88 -8.66 0.68
CA LYS A 42 -7.51 -7.59 -0.27
C LYS A 42 -7.10 -8.15 -1.64
N THR A 43 -6.27 -9.20 -1.66
CA THR A 43 -5.84 -9.85 -2.91
C THR A 43 -7.01 -10.54 -3.62
N ALA A 44 -7.94 -11.14 -2.89
CA ALA A 44 -9.15 -11.70 -3.47
C ALA A 44 -10.06 -10.62 -4.05
N GLN A 45 -10.25 -9.50 -3.33
CA GLN A 45 -11.05 -8.36 -3.79
C GLN A 45 -10.50 -7.78 -5.10
N ILE A 46 -9.18 -7.53 -5.18
CA ILE A 46 -8.58 -7.00 -6.41
C ILE A 46 -8.70 -7.98 -7.58
N THR A 47 -8.62 -9.29 -7.31
CA THR A 47 -8.85 -10.33 -8.31
C THR A 47 -10.29 -10.29 -8.82
N ILE A 48 -11.28 -10.22 -7.95
CA ILE A 48 -12.71 -10.11 -8.35
C ILE A 48 -12.93 -8.83 -9.18
N MET A 49 -12.40 -7.69 -8.75
CA MET A 49 -12.53 -6.43 -9.49
C MET A 49 -11.84 -6.50 -10.87
N SER A 50 -10.68 -7.15 -10.95
CA SER A 50 -10.00 -7.37 -12.23
C SER A 50 -10.78 -8.28 -13.17
N LEU A 51 -11.48 -9.30 -12.64
CA LEU A 51 -12.35 -10.18 -13.42
C LEU A 51 -13.58 -9.43 -13.94
N ILE A 52 -14.21 -8.58 -13.11
CA ILE A 52 -15.31 -7.71 -13.55
C ILE A 52 -14.83 -6.76 -14.65
N THR A 53 -13.65 -6.15 -14.48
CA THR A 53 -13.06 -5.26 -15.50
C THR A 53 -12.81 -6.02 -16.80
N MET A 54 -12.28 -7.23 -16.70
CA MET A 54 -12.03 -8.13 -17.84
C MET A 54 -13.32 -8.47 -18.60
N THR A 55 -14.43 -8.75 -17.91
CA THR A 55 -15.70 -9.13 -18.55
C THR A 55 -16.46 -7.94 -19.13
N VAL A 56 -16.38 -6.78 -18.49
CA VAL A 56 -17.00 -5.53 -18.99
C VAL A 56 -16.29 -5.03 -20.25
N PHE A 57 -14.95 -5.11 -20.28
CA PHE A 57 -14.13 -4.60 -21.37
C PHE A 57 -13.49 -5.72 -22.17
N LEU A 58 -14.33 -6.60 -22.72
CA LEU A 58 -13.87 -7.69 -23.57
C LEU A 58 -13.31 -7.17 -24.91
N ARG A 59 -12.18 -7.74 -25.33
CA ARG A 59 -11.54 -7.47 -26.63
C ARG A 59 -12.48 -7.54 -27.83
N THR A 60 -13.52 -8.39 -27.78
CA THR A 60 -14.48 -8.57 -28.87
C THR A 60 -15.37 -7.35 -29.12
N THR A 61 -15.54 -6.46 -28.14
CA THR A 61 -16.36 -5.23 -28.26
C THR A 61 -15.52 -3.95 -28.42
N MET A 62 -14.18 -4.08 -28.43
CA MET A 62 -13.21 -2.97 -28.45
C MET A 62 -12.51 -2.87 -29.81
N HIS A 63 -13.22 -2.30 -30.80
CA HIS A 63 -12.63 -2.03 -32.13
C HIS A 63 -11.59 -0.90 -32.06
N HIS A 64 -10.78 -0.74 -33.11
CA HIS A 64 -9.66 0.24 -33.15
C HIS A 64 -9.84 1.27 -34.27
N LYS A 65 -11.04 1.38 -34.84
CA LYS A 65 -11.25 2.07 -36.13
C LYS A 65 -11.73 3.50 -35.96
N THR A 66 -12.35 3.83 -34.83
CA THR A 66 -13.02 5.13 -34.63
C THR A 66 -12.50 5.83 -33.37
N VAL A 67 -12.55 7.16 -33.34
CA VAL A 67 -12.19 7.99 -32.17
C VAL A 67 -13.01 7.62 -30.94
N GLU A 68 -14.27 7.22 -31.14
CA GLU A 68 -15.19 6.74 -30.09
C GLU A 68 -14.70 5.45 -29.42
N ASP A 69 -14.01 4.57 -30.15
CA ASP A 69 -13.37 3.39 -29.55
C ASP A 69 -12.16 3.79 -28.69
N GLY A 70 -11.43 4.84 -29.09
CA GLY A 70 -10.35 5.42 -28.29
C GLY A 70 -10.84 5.89 -26.92
N GLN A 71 -12.03 6.49 -26.84
CA GLN A 71 -12.64 6.89 -25.57
C GLN A 71 -12.90 5.70 -24.64
N LYS A 72 -13.30 4.54 -25.18
CA LYS A 72 -13.47 3.31 -24.39
C LYS A 72 -12.14 2.87 -23.76
N TYR A 73 -11.04 2.88 -24.52
CA TYR A 73 -9.71 2.55 -23.97
C TYR A 73 -9.26 3.51 -22.87
N TYR A 74 -9.50 4.81 -23.03
CA TYR A 74 -9.25 5.79 -21.96
C TYR A 74 -10.11 5.52 -20.73
N GLY A 75 -11.38 5.14 -20.91
CA GLY A 75 -12.28 4.74 -19.85
C GLY A 75 -11.75 3.56 -19.03
N VAL A 76 -11.24 2.51 -19.69
CA VAL A 76 -10.65 1.35 -19.00
C VAL A 76 -9.39 1.73 -18.23
N LEU A 77 -8.52 2.55 -18.83
CA LEU A 77 -7.29 3.00 -18.17
C LEU A 77 -7.61 3.83 -16.93
N PHE A 78 -8.57 4.76 -17.02
CA PHE A 78 -9.02 5.58 -15.91
C PHE A 78 -9.66 4.74 -14.80
N PHE A 79 -10.55 3.81 -15.15
CA PHE A 79 -11.18 2.91 -14.19
C PHE A 79 -10.14 2.02 -13.49
N SER A 80 -9.15 1.52 -14.23
CA SER A 80 -8.05 0.75 -13.67
C SER A 80 -7.21 1.58 -12.69
N LEU A 81 -6.89 2.82 -13.06
CA LEU A 81 -6.15 3.75 -12.22
C LEU A 81 -6.85 3.98 -10.88
N ILE A 82 -8.15 4.25 -10.92
CA ILE A 82 -8.99 4.48 -9.73
C ILE A 82 -8.98 3.23 -8.85
N ASN A 83 -9.24 2.05 -9.39
CA ASN A 83 -9.28 0.82 -8.60
C ASN A 83 -7.94 0.55 -7.88
N VAL A 84 -6.83 0.72 -8.60
CA VAL A 84 -5.48 0.57 -8.02
C VAL A 84 -5.21 1.60 -6.93
N MET A 85 -5.62 2.86 -7.13
CA MET A 85 -5.46 3.92 -6.14
C MET A 85 -6.29 3.67 -4.88
N PHE A 86 -7.58 3.37 -5.03
CA PHE A 86 -8.50 3.11 -3.91
C PHE A 86 -8.13 1.86 -3.11
N ASN A 87 -7.47 0.87 -3.72
CA ASN A 87 -6.95 -0.27 -2.97
C ASN A 87 -5.99 0.14 -1.82
N GLY A 88 -5.27 1.26 -2.00
CA GLY A 88 -4.41 1.85 -0.99
C GLY A 88 -5.15 2.41 0.23
N MET A 89 -6.45 2.69 0.14
CA MET A 89 -7.25 3.28 1.22
C MET A 89 -7.27 2.40 2.48
N ALA A 90 -7.15 1.07 2.34
CA ALA A 90 -7.08 0.15 3.47
C ALA A 90 -5.89 0.44 4.41
N GLU A 91 -4.79 1.03 3.89
CA GLU A 91 -3.65 1.44 4.72
C GLU A 91 -3.97 2.61 5.65
N LEU A 92 -4.91 3.47 5.28
CA LEU A 92 -5.33 4.59 6.11
C LEU A 92 -5.90 4.08 7.44
N ALA A 93 -6.90 3.19 7.35
CA ALA A 93 -7.52 2.58 8.52
C ALA A 93 -6.49 1.83 9.39
N MET A 94 -5.63 1.02 8.77
CA MET A 94 -4.56 0.30 9.49
C MET A 94 -3.57 1.24 10.17
N THR A 95 -3.23 2.37 9.54
CA THR A 95 -2.30 3.36 10.13
C THR A 95 -2.95 4.04 11.32
N VAL A 96 -4.19 4.49 11.18
CA VAL A 96 -4.93 5.18 12.27
C VAL A 96 -5.05 4.29 13.52
N LEU A 97 -5.36 3.01 13.34
CA LEU A 97 -5.46 2.06 14.46
C LEU A 97 -4.11 1.82 15.19
N ARG A 98 -2.99 1.97 14.48
CA ARG A 98 -1.63 1.75 15.04
C ARG A 98 -1.03 2.99 15.69
N LEU A 99 -1.49 4.19 15.32
CA LEU A 99 -1.00 5.47 15.87
C LEU A 99 -1.01 5.56 17.40
N PRO A 100 -2.08 5.21 18.14
CA PRO A 100 -2.08 5.35 19.60
C PRO A 100 -1.04 4.45 20.27
N ILE A 101 -0.82 3.24 19.73
CA ILE A 101 0.20 2.31 20.21
C ILE A 101 1.60 2.87 19.92
N PHE A 102 1.81 3.43 18.72
CA PHE A 102 3.06 4.07 18.33
C PHE A 102 3.41 5.24 19.24
N TYR A 103 2.48 6.16 19.50
CA TYR A 103 2.73 7.30 20.38
C TYR A 103 3.07 6.85 21.81
N LYS A 104 2.32 5.87 22.35
CA LYS A 104 2.62 5.29 23.67
C LYS A 104 4.02 4.69 23.73
N GLN A 105 4.44 3.93 22.72
CA GLN A 105 5.76 3.28 22.70
C GLN A 105 6.90 4.27 22.47
N ARG A 106 6.67 5.31 21.66
CA ARG A 106 7.63 6.39 21.43
C ARG A 106 7.85 7.22 22.69
N ASP A 107 6.80 7.51 23.44
CA ASP A 107 6.87 8.35 24.64
C ASP A 107 7.60 7.61 25.79
N PHE A 108 7.57 6.28 25.80
CA PHE A 108 8.45 5.44 26.64
C PHE A 108 9.87 5.23 26.08
N LEU A 109 10.25 5.95 25.02
CA LEU A 109 11.58 5.87 24.38
C LEU A 109 11.97 4.46 23.93
N PHE A 110 11.00 3.61 23.55
CA PHE A 110 11.32 2.26 23.06
C PHE A 110 11.97 2.27 21.68
N TYR A 111 11.54 3.16 20.77
CA TYR A 111 12.13 3.29 19.44
C TYR A 111 11.85 4.64 18.76
N PRO A 112 12.75 5.10 17.86
CA PRO A 112 12.52 6.27 17.01
C PRO A 112 11.50 6.01 15.88
N ALA A 113 10.91 7.08 15.34
CA ALA A 113 9.88 7.00 14.30
C ALA A 113 10.32 6.29 13.01
N TRP A 114 11.58 6.46 12.60
CA TRP A 114 12.12 5.83 11.38
C TRP A 114 12.17 4.30 11.48
N ALA A 115 12.44 3.76 12.68
CA ALA A 115 12.51 2.32 12.92
C ALA A 115 11.15 1.64 12.85
N TYR A 116 10.06 2.41 13.00
CA TYR A 116 8.70 1.94 12.79
C TYR A 116 8.24 2.07 11.33
N ALA A 117 8.57 3.19 10.68
CA ALA A 117 8.11 3.47 9.32
C ALA A 117 8.78 2.59 8.26
N LEU A 118 10.10 2.35 8.36
CA LEU A 118 10.85 1.60 7.36
C LEU A 118 10.39 0.14 7.23
N PRO A 119 10.22 -0.65 8.30
CA PRO A 119 9.74 -2.02 8.17
C PRO A 119 8.37 -2.13 7.51
N VAL A 120 7.45 -1.22 7.86
CA VAL A 120 6.11 -1.19 7.28
C VAL A 120 6.21 -0.93 5.77
N TRP A 121 7.04 0.02 5.33
CA TRP A 121 7.24 0.29 3.91
C TRP A 121 7.85 -0.92 3.17
N VAL A 122 8.93 -1.49 3.69
CA VAL A 122 9.62 -2.65 3.06
C VAL A 122 8.68 -3.84 2.89
N LEU A 123 7.84 -4.13 3.89
CA LEU A 123 6.90 -5.26 3.82
C LEU A 123 5.72 -5.03 2.88
N ARG A 124 5.44 -3.78 2.48
CA ARG A 124 4.35 -3.42 1.56
C ARG A 124 4.76 -3.46 0.10
N VAL A 125 6.05 -3.27 -0.20
CA VAL A 125 6.60 -3.38 -1.56
C VAL A 125 6.25 -4.72 -2.23
N PRO A 126 6.54 -5.91 -1.64
CA PRO A 126 6.25 -7.18 -2.28
C PRO A 126 4.74 -7.44 -2.45
N LEU A 127 3.91 -6.98 -1.52
CA LEU A 127 2.45 -7.11 -1.64
C LEU A 127 1.89 -6.30 -2.81
N SER A 128 2.30 -5.04 -2.91
CA SER A 128 1.88 -4.14 -3.99
C SER A 128 2.36 -4.62 -5.37
N PHE A 129 3.54 -5.22 -5.42
CA PHE A 129 4.07 -5.87 -6.62
C PHE A 129 3.16 -7.01 -7.10
N VAL A 130 2.75 -7.90 -6.20
CA VAL A 130 1.85 -9.02 -6.52
C VAL A 130 0.46 -8.52 -6.91
N GLU A 131 -0.10 -7.56 -6.17
CA GLU A 131 -1.43 -7.01 -6.46
C GLU A 131 -1.49 -6.30 -7.82
N SER A 132 -0.48 -5.49 -8.16
CA SER A 132 -0.38 -4.84 -9.48
C SER A 132 -0.11 -5.84 -10.61
N ALA A 133 0.66 -6.90 -10.35
CA ALA A 133 0.90 -7.97 -11.32
C ALA A 133 -0.38 -8.73 -11.64
N ILE A 134 -1.15 -9.14 -10.62
CA ILE A 134 -2.45 -9.82 -10.81
C ILE A 134 -3.39 -8.96 -11.65
N TRP A 135 -3.55 -7.67 -11.30
CA TRP A 135 -4.40 -6.76 -12.06
C TRP A 135 -3.97 -6.66 -13.52
N THR A 136 -2.67 -6.47 -13.78
CA THR A 136 -2.18 -6.25 -15.14
C THR A 136 -2.24 -7.53 -15.98
N ILE A 137 -1.89 -8.70 -15.41
CA ILE A 137 -1.96 -9.98 -16.14
C ILE A 137 -3.40 -10.27 -16.57
N LEU A 138 -4.37 -10.05 -15.69
CA LEU A 138 -5.77 -10.35 -15.97
C LEU A 138 -6.42 -9.35 -16.91
N THR A 139 -6.10 -8.05 -16.81
CA THR A 139 -6.77 -7.02 -17.62
C THR A 139 -6.06 -6.74 -18.94
N TYR A 140 -4.74 -6.92 -19.04
CA TYR A 140 -3.99 -6.38 -20.17
C TYR A 140 -4.34 -7.06 -21.51
N TYR A 141 -4.28 -8.38 -21.53
CA TYR A 141 -4.54 -9.17 -22.74
C TYR A 141 -6.03 -9.25 -23.08
N THR A 142 -6.91 -9.11 -22.07
CA THR A 142 -8.35 -9.27 -22.22
C THR A 142 -9.03 -8.03 -22.76
N VAL A 143 -8.51 -6.84 -22.41
CA VAL A 143 -8.95 -5.57 -23.00
C VAL A 143 -8.44 -5.43 -24.43
N GLY A 144 -7.33 -6.09 -24.76
CA GLY A 144 -6.73 -6.05 -26.09
C GLY A 144 -5.81 -4.84 -26.30
N TYR A 145 -5.06 -4.45 -25.28
CA TYR A 145 -3.99 -3.45 -25.43
C TYR A 145 -2.90 -3.94 -26.41
N ALA A 146 -1.95 -3.06 -26.72
CA ALA A 146 -0.87 -3.35 -27.66
C ALA A 146 -0.11 -4.63 -27.28
N PRO A 147 0.11 -5.59 -28.19
CA PRO A 147 0.63 -6.92 -27.86
C PRO A 147 2.14 -6.96 -27.52
N ALA A 148 2.82 -5.80 -27.53
CA ALA A 148 4.24 -5.73 -27.27
C ALA A 148 4.55 -5.94 -25.77
N ALA A 149 5.40 -6.92 -25.46
CA ALA A 149 5.81 -7.22 -24.08
C ALA A 149 6.43 -6.02 -23.36
N SER A 150 7.17 -5.16 -24.07
CA SER A 150 7.73 -3.93 -23.49
C SER A 150 6.66 -2.98 -22.94
N ARG A 151 5.51 -2.88 -23.62
CA ARG A 151 4.39 -2.02 -23.19
C ARG A 151 3.62 -2.64 -22.03
N PHE A 152 3.56 -3.97 -21.95
CA PHE A 152 3.01 -4.68 -20.80
C PHE A 152 3.80 -4.36 -19.52
N PHE A 153 5.13 -4.50 -19.57
CA PHE A 153 5.97 -4.19 -18.41
C PHE A 153 5.91 -2.72 -18.02
N LEU A 154 5.80 -1.81 -18.99
CA LEU A 154 5.66 -0.39 -18.73
C LEU A 154 4.35 -0.07 -17.99
N GLN A 155 3.23 -0.66 -18.43
CA GLN A 155 1.93 -0.45 -17.80
C GLN A 155 1.86 -1.08 -16.41
N TRP A 156 2.42 -2.27 -16.25
CA TRP A 156 2.55 -2.91 -14.95
C TRP A 156 3.38 -2.06 -13.97
N LEU A 157 4.54 -1.56 -14.42
CA LEU A 157 5.39 -0.67 -13.62
C LEU A 157 4.64 0.62 -13.25
N ALA A 158 3.89 1.21 -14.18
CA ALA A 158 3.07 2.39 -13.90
C ALA A 158 2.04 2.13 -12.79
N PHE A 159 1.30 1.01 -12.86
CA PHE A 159 0.35 0.64 -11.81
C PHE A 159 1.04 0.32 -10.48
N PHE A 160 2.21 -0.31 -10.49
CA PHE A 160 3.00 -0.52 -9.29
C PHE A 160 3.41 0.81 -8.63
N CYS A 161 3.92 1.77 -9.41
CA CYS A 161 4.30 3.09 -8.91
C CYS A 161 3.11 3.86 -8.32
N ILE A 162 1.96 3.81 -8.99
CA ILE A 162 0.73 4.46 -8.51
C ILE A 162 0.25 3.80 -7.22
N HIS A 163 0.31 2.48 -7.14
CA HIS A 163 -0.05 1.78 -5.92
C HIS A 163 0.89 2.17 -4.77
N GLN A 164 2.21 2.21 -4.99
CA GLN A 164 3.17 2.69 -3.98
C GLN A 164 2.89 4.12 -3.55
N MET A 165 2.60 5.02 -4.49
CA MET A 165 2.21 6.40 -4.20
C MET A 165 0.95 6.47 -3.34
N ALA A 166 -0.09 5.69 -3.69
CA ALA A 166 -1.33 5.63 -2.93
C ALA A 166 -1.09 5.14 -1.50
N LEU A 167 -0.32 4.05 -1.31
CA LEU A 167 0.03 3.54 0.01
C LEU A 167 0.78 4.58 0.85
N GLY A 168 1.67 5.38 0.23
CA GLY A 168 2.38 6.48 0.88
C GLY A 168 1.43 7.62 1.29
N LEU A 169 0.57 8.06 0.35
CA LEU A 169 -0.40 9.12 0.56
C LEU A 169 -1.38 8.79 1.68
N PHE A 170 -2.01 7.61 1.64
CA PHE A 170 -2.98 7.18 2.66
C PHE A 170 -2.34 6.97 4.04
N ARG A 171 -1.07 6.57 4.08
CA ARG A 171 -0.32 6.50 5.34
C ARG A 171 -0.03 7.89 5.91
N PHE A 172 0.33 8.85 5.05
CA PHE A 172 0.52 10.24 5.45
C PHE A 172 -0.79 10.86 5.97
N LEU A 173 -1.90 10.68 5.23
CA LEU A 173 -3.22 11.14 5.64
C LEU A 173 -3.68 10.50 6.96
N GLY A 174 -3.45 9.19 7.13
CA GLY A 174 -3.73 8.51 8.39
C GLY A 174 -2.94 9.11 9.56
N ALA A 175 -1.64 9.37 9.37
CA ALA A 175 -0.78 9.98 10.37
C ALA A 175 -1.16 11.44 10.71
N ALA A 176 -1.59 12.22 9.72
CA ALA A 176 -2.03 13.60 9.89
C ALA A 176 -3.43 13.69 10.55
N GLY A 177 -4.38 12.87 10.10
CA GLY A 177 -5.77 12.92 10.54
C GLY A 177 -6.00 12.38 11.95
N ARG A 178 -5.13 11.47 12.45
CA ARG A 178 -5.12 10.85 13.80
C ARG A 178 -6.42 10.15 14.27
N THR A 179 -7.53 10.33 13.55
CA THR A 179 -8.85 9.75 13.80
C THR A 179 -9.41 9.26 12.47
N MET A 180 -10.16 8.14 12.49
CA MET A 180 -10.68 7.54 11.25
C MET A 180 -11.62 8.48 10.51
N VAL A 181 -12.43 9.26 11.24
CA VAL A 181 -13.41 10.18 10.65
C VAL A 181 -12.73 11.32 9.90
N VAL A 182 -11.72 11.97 10.50
CA VAL A 182 -11.00 13.08 9.86
C VAL A 182 -10.09 12.58 8.73
N ALA A 183 -9.44 11.43 8.90
CA ALA A 183 -8.58 10.86 7.87
C ALA A 183 -9.40 10.37 6.65
N ASN A 184 -10.58 9.77 6.87
CA ASN A 184 -11.45 9.36 5.77
C ASN A 184 -12.05 10.57 5.05
N ASN A 185 -12.53 11.58 5.78
CA ASN A 185 -13.13 12.77 5.15
C ASN A 185 -12.08 13.66 4.47
N GLY A 186 -10.89 13.84 5.05
CA GLY A 186 -9.81 14.66 4.46
C GLY A 186 -9.09 14.00 3.28
N GLY A 187 -9.27 12.69 3.07
CA GLY A 187 -8.75 11.96 1.91
C GLY A 187 -9.76 11.76 0.77
N ILE A 188 -10.98 12.28 0.90
CA ILE A 188 -12.09 12.13 -0.06
C ILE A 188 -12.43 13.46 -0.79
N PHE A 189 -11.69 14.55 -0.54
CA PHE A 189 -11.81 15.80 -1.30
C PHE A 189 -10.70 15.95 -2.32
#